data_AF-A0A2D6CS98-F1
#
_entry.id   AF-A0A2D6CS98-F1
#
_cell.length_a   1.000
_cell.length_b   1.000
_cell.length_c   1.000
_cell.angle_alpha   90.00
_cell.angle_beta   90.00
_cell.angle_gamma   90.00
#
_symmetry.space_group_name_H-M   'P 1'
#
loop_
_entity.id
_entity.type
_entity.pdbx_description
1 polymer ?
#
loop_
_entity_poly.entity_id
_entity_poly.type
_entity_poly.pdbx_seq_one_letter_code
_entity_poly.pdbx_strand_id
1 'polypeptide(L)'
;MKMILYMTLLVSWLVVQAGGWATAALKELPEFAVRDRPVNVVFSMKHHGVQPLRELTLHIVAKHAASEKQQRFTVSELGDGFYTSELVFPSLGFWEWEIETAWPGPAALPPIEVIESSAVSVHETTRHQRGANLFVAKGCVQCHRNARIQLDNVQSIEIGPDLTGYSATPQFLQLWLQDPKSVRPKTTMPDQNLSMEEMSALTVFLLKETD
;
A
#
# COMPACT_ATOMS: atom_id res chain seq x y z
N MET A 1 19.39 -0.80 61.52
CA MET A 1 19.76 -0.30 60.18
C MET A 1 18.52 -0.39 59.30
N LYS A 2 17.92 0.76 58.94
CA LYS A 2 16.70 0.84 58.11
C LYS A 2 17.11 0.65 56.64
N MET A 3 16.64 -0.39 55.98
CA MET A 3 16.84 -0.61 54.54
C MET A 3 15.62 -0.07 53.80
N ILE A 4 15.80 1.07 53.14
CA ILE A 4 14.79 1.76 52.35
C ILE A 4 14.65 1.04 51.01
N LEU A 5 13.46 0.49 50.75
CA LEU A 5 13.06 -0.15 49.52
C LEU A 5 12.82 0.94 48.44
N TYR A 6 13.67 1.02 47.43
CA TYR A 6 13.42 1.84 46.25
C TYR A 6 12.42 1.12 45.34
N MET A 7 11.15 1.53 45.45
CA MET A 7 10.09 1.15 44.52
C MET A 7 10.26 2.02 43.26
N THR A 8 10.94 1.47 42.25
CA THR A 8 11.00 2.09 40.93
C THR A 8 9.58 2.11 40.33
N LEU A 9 9.00 3.30 40.24
CA LEU A 9 7.79 3.56 39.48
C LEU A 9 8.06 3.24 37.99
N LEU A 10 7.63 2.06 37.55
CA LEU A 10 7.37 1.78 36.15
C LEU A 10 6.26 2.70 35.69
N VAL A 11 6.63 3.83 35.09
CA VAL A 11 5.70 4.61 34.26
C VAL A 11 5.43 3.77 33.03
N SER A 12 4.42 2.91 33.13
CA SER A 12 3.82 2.23 31.99
C SER A 12 3.30 3.31 31.06
N TRP A 13 4.01 3.50 29.95
CA TRP A 13 3.48 4.19 28.78
C TRP A 13 2.30 3.35 28.28
N LEU A 14 1.11 3.60 28.84
CA LEU A 14 -0.13 3.21 28.22
C LEU A 14 -0.23 4.05 26.96
N VAL A 15 0.30 3.51 25.85
CA VAL A 15 -0.09 3.94 24.52
C VAL A 15 -1.59 3.71 24.47
N VAL A 16 -2.36 4.78 24.63
CA VAL A 16 -3.80 4.75 24.40
C VAL A 16 -3.97 4.29 22.96
N GLN A 17 -4.38 3.03 22.78
CA GLN A 17 -4.77 2.49 21.49
C GLN A 17 -6.10 3.13 21.08
N ALA A 18 -6.04 4.41 20.73
CA ALA A 18 -7.03 5.03 19.87
C ALA A 18 -6.63 4.78 18.40
N GLY A 19 -6.23 3.55 18.08
CA GLY A 19 -5.78 3.14 16.76
C GLY A 19 -6.98 2.70 15.96
N GLY A 20 -7.61 3.61 15.23
CA GLY A 20 -8.52 3.22 14.15
C GLY A 20 -7.77 3.26 12.82
N TRP A 21 -7.81 2.14 12.11
CA TRP A 21 -7.63 1.90 10.68
C TRP A 21 -6.76 2.92 9.94
N ALA A 22 -5.45 2.88 10.13
CA ALA A 22 -4.53 3.55 9.23
C ALA A 22 -4.46 2.79 7.91
N THR A 23 -4.71 3.47 6.81
CA THR A 23 -4.62 2.93 5.44
C THR A 23 -3.56 3.71 4.68
N ALA A 24 -2.68 2.99 3.99
CA ALA A 24 -1.69 3.58 3.11
C ALA A 24 -2.15 3.43 1.65
N ALA A 25 -1.93 4.46 0.85
CA ALA A 25 -2.13 4.39 -0.60
C ALA A 25 -1.02 5.18 -1.31
N LEU A 26 -0.35 4.54 -2.27
CA LEU A 26 0.66 5.20 -3.10
C LEU A 26 -0.01 6.20 -4.04
N LYS A 27 0.58 7.39 -4.14
CA LYS A 27 0.19 8.39 -5.13
C LYS A 27 0.48 7.87 -6.54
N GLU A 28 1.67 7.31 -6.74
CA GLU A 28 2.10 6.68 -7.99
C GLU A 28 2.76 5.34 -7.67
N LEU A 29 2.49 4.33 -8.48
CA LEU A 29 3.10 3.00 -8.38
C LEU A 29 4.41 2.98 -9.19
N PRO A 30 5.59 2.80 -8.56
CA PRO A 30 6.80 2.47 -9.30
C PRO A 30 6.66 1.08 -9.93
N GLU A 31 6.80 0.99 -11.24
CA GLU A 31 6.74 -0.28 -12.00
C GLU A 31 7.92 -1.21 -11.64
N PHE A 32 9.10 -0.61 -11.49
CA PHE A 32 10.35 -1.27 -11.11
C PHE A 32 11.29 -0.24 -10.48
N ALA A 33 12.37 -0.71 -9.87
CA ALA A 33 13.49 0.10 -9.44
C ALA A 33 14.73 -0.23 -10.29
N VAL A 34 15.62 0.75 -10.47
CA VAL A 34 16.94 0.51 -11.07
C VAL A 34 17.95 0.38 -9.93
N ARG A 35 18.83 -0.62 -9.96
CA ARG A 35 19.83 -0.85 -8.92
C ARG A 35 20.64 0.43 -8.63
N ASP A 36 20.83 0.71 -7.35
CA ASP A 36 21.60 1.86 -6.83
C ASP A 36 21.07 3.24 -7.30
N ARG A 37 19.85 3.31 -7.84
CA ARG A 37 19.17 4.56 -8.17
C ARG A 37 18.04 4.85 -7.19
N PRO A 38 17.84 6.12 -6.82
CA PRO A 38 16.75 6.50 -5.93
C PRO A 38 15.39 6.34 -6.62
N VAL A 39 14.44 5.75 -5.90
CA VAL A 39 13.01 5.72 -6.21
C VAL A 39 12.30 6.57 -5.17
N ASN A 40 11.72 7.69 -5.60
CA ASN A 40 10.93 8.54 -4.74
C ASN A 40 9.51 7.99 -4.64
N VAL A 41 9.09 7.59 -3.44
CA VAL A 41 7.75 7.11 -3.18
C VAL A 41 6.97 8.16 -2.39
N VAL A 42 5.75 8.44 -2.82
CA VAL A 42 4.80 9.31 -2.11
C VAL A 42 3.55 8.52 -1.81
N PHE A 43 3.09 8.58 -0.58
CA PHE A 43 1.89 7.86 -0.15
C PHE A 43 1.07 8.70 0.84
N SER A 44 -0.24 8.47 0.86
CA SER A 44 -1.13 9.06 1.85
C SER A 44 -1.39 8.08 2.98
N MET A 45 -1.46 8.59 4.21
CA MET A 45 -1.98 7.86 5.37
C MET A 45 -3.36 8.41 5.72
N LYS A 46 -4.36 7.53 5.79
CA LYS A 46 -5.74 7.93 6.11
C LYS A 46 -6.37 7.03 7.15
N HIS A 47 -7.11 7.63 8.08
CA HIS A 47 -8.03 6.98 8.98
C HIS A 47 -9.30 6.60 8.21
N HIS A 48 -9.64 5.31 8.24
CA HIS A 48 -10.78 4.75 7.49
C HIS A 48 -10.76 5.06 5.97
N GLY A 49 -9.58 5.26 5.39
CA GLY A 49 -9.43 5.60 3.96
C GLY A 49 -9.90 7.01 3.56
N VAL A 50 -10.35 7.84 4.51
CA VAL A 50 -10.94 9.15 4.21
C VAL A 50 -10.23 10.32 4.89
N GLN A 51 -9.95 10.22 6.19
CA GLN A 51 -9.42 11.33 6.96
C GLN A 51 -7.89 11.28 6.99
N PRO A 52 -7.17 12.32 6.53
CA PRO A 52 -5.72 12.34 6.57
C PRO A 52 -5.17 12.17 7.99
N LEU A 53 -4.19 11.28 8.14
CA LEU A 53 -3.41 11.13 9.37
C LEU A 53 -2.12 11.92 9.22
N ARG A 54 -1.77 12.71 10.25
CA ARG A 54 -0.63 13.62 10.28
C ARG A 54 0.28 13.30 11.46
N GLU A 55 1.51 13.83 11.42
CA GLU A 55 2.50 13.75 12.49
C GLU A 55 2.86 12.30 12.88
N LEU A 56 2.68 11.35 11.96
CA LEU A 56 3.06 9.96 12.14
C LEU A 56 4.58 9.80 12.00
N THR A 57 5.17 9.05 12.92
CA THR A 57 6.52 8.50 12.74
C THR A 57 6.39 7.17 12.01
N LEU A 58 6.89 7.11 10.77
CA LEU A 58 6.78 5.94 9.91
C LEU A 58 8.15 5.52 9.38
N HIS A 59 8.23 4.23 9.05
CA HIS A 59 9.36 3.66 8.34
C HIS A 59 8.83 2.77 7.22
N ILE A 60 9.61 2.66 6.15
CA ILE A 60 9.40 1.61 5.15
C ILE A 60 10.43 0.52 5.44
N VAL A 61 9.99 -0.73 5.45
CA VAL A 61 10.90 -1.88 5.49
C VAL A 61 10.78 -2.62 4.16
N ALA A 62 11.93 -2.95 3.58
CA ALA A 62 12.01 -3.78 2.40
C ALA A 62 12.90 -4.99 2.68
N LYS A 63 12.50 -6.15 2.19
CA LYS A 63 13.16 -7.44 2.33
C LYS A 63 13.43 -8.01 0.94
N HIS A 64 14.68 -8.32 0.66
CA HIS A 64 15.07 -8.94 -0.60
C HIS A 64 14.66 -10.42 -0.61
N ALA A 65 13.87 -10.84 -1.61
CA ALA A 65 13.24 -12.15 -1.64
C ALA A 65 14.25 -13.32 -1.68
N ALA A 66 15.41 -13.15 -2.34
CA ALA A 66 16.37 -14.24 -2.48
C ALA A 66 17.40 -14.33 -1.36
N SER A 67 17.75 -13.21 -0.73
CA SER A 67 18.81 -13.17 0.30
C SER A 67 18.30 -12.90 1.70
N GLU A 68 17.01 -12.63 1.85
CA GLU A 68 16.34 -12.27 3.11
C GLU A 68 16.89 -11.00 3.78
N LYS A 69 17.83 -10.29 3.14
CA LYS A 69 18.39 -9.04 3.64
C LYS A 69 17.32 -7.98 3.69
N GLN A 70 17.24 -7.28 4.82
CA GLN A 70 16.30 -6.20 5.05
C GLN A 70 16.98 -4.83 5.02
N GLN A 71 16.23 -3.82 4.60
CA GLN A 71 16.60 -2.42 4.67
C GLN A 71 15.41 -1.63 5.22
N ARG A 72 15.69 -0.71 6.14
CA ARG A 72 14.69 0.21 6.69
C ARG A 72 14.98 1.61 6.17
N PHE A 73 13.94 2.30 5.73
CA PHE A 73 13.99 3.65 5.17
C PHE A 73 13.22 4.62 6.08
N THR A 74 13.75 5.82 6.21
CA THR A 74 13.07 6.91 6.93
C THR A 74 12.02 7.54 6.04
N VAL A 75 10.86 7.83 6.64
CA VAL A 75 9.76 8.53 5.98
C VAL A 75 9.71 9.97 6.50
N SER A 76 9.48 10.93 5.61
CA SER A 76 9.24 12.34 5.95
C SER A 76 7.81 12.73 5.59
N GLU A 77 7.19 13.59 6.40
CA GLU A 77 5.86 14.13 6.13
C GLU A 77 5.95 15.28 5.12
N LEU A 78 5.07 15.28 4.12
CA LEU A 78 4.92 16.35 3.12
C LEU A 78 3.79 17.33 3.48
N GLY A 79 2.92 16.95 4.42
CA GLY A 79 1.71 17.69 4.80
C GLY A 79 0.44 17.05 4.25
N ASP A 80 -0.71 17.44 4.81
CA ASP A 80 -2.04 16.93 4.43
C ASP A 80 -2.16 15.40 4.42
N GLY A 81 -1.43 14.76 5.32
CA GLY A 81 -1.37 13.31 5.47
C GLY A 81 -0.66 12.58 4.34
N PHE A 82 0.12 13.30 3.53
CA PHE A 82 1.07 12.73 2.59
C PHE A 82 2.46 12.61 3.21
N TYR A 83 3.13 11.54 2.82
CA TYR A 83 4.45 11.14 3.28
C TYR A 83 5.31 10.77 2.09
N THR A 84 6.63 10.90 2.24
CA THR A 84 7.61 10.57 1.21
C THR A 84 8.81 9.81 1.76
N SER A 85 9.42 8.99 0.92
CA SER A 85 10.71 8.37 1.18
C SER A 85 11.48 8.19 -0.12
N GLU A 86 12.81 8.27 -0.03
CA GLU A 86 13.71 7.91 -1.11
C GLU A 86 14.24 6.50 -0.84
N LEU A 87 13.90 5.57 -1.74
CA LEU A 87 14.30 4.16 -1.63
C LEU A 87 15.44 3.86 -2.59
N VAL A 88 16.50 3.22 -2.10
CA VAL A 88 17.64 2.76 -2.90
C VAL A 88 17.87 1.29 -2.62
N PHE A 89 17.80 0.48 -3.68
CA PHE A 89 17.95 -0.96 -3.59
C PHE A 89 19.30 -1.42 -4.18
N PRO A 90 20.16 -2.08 -3.37
CA PRO A 90 21.51 -2.44 -3.80
C PRO A 90 21.59 -3.82 -4.48
N SER A 91 20.51 -4.58 -4.52
CA SER A 91 20.51 -5.95 -5.07
C SER A 91 19.39 -6.13 -6.08
N LEU A 92 19.73 -6.75 -7.21
CA LEU A 92 18.79 -7.10 -8.27
C LEU A 92 17.79 -8.16 -7.81
N GLY A 93 16.61 -8.17 -8.42
CA GLY A 93 15.54 -9.13 -8.13
C GLY A 93 14.39 -8.51 -7.33
N PHE A 94 13.50 -9.35 -6.82
CA PHE A 94 12.29 -8.90 -6.15
C PHE A 94 12.56 -8.50 -4.69
N TRP A 95 11.90 -7.41 -4.29
CA TRP A 95 11.84 -6.94 -2.91
C TRP A 95 10.38 -6.86 -2.47
N GLU A 96 10.08 -7.51 -1.35
CA GLU A 96 8.86 -7.30 -0.60
C GLU A 96 9.05 -6.06 0.27
N TRP A 97 8.04 -5.21 0.37
CA TRP A 97 8.17 -3.98 1.13
C TRP A 97 6.82 -3.54 1.68
N GLU A 98 6.90 -2.84 2.80
CA GLU A 98 5.75 -2.44 3.58
C GLU A 98 6.02 -1.13 4.32
N ILE A 99 4.96 -0.41 4.61
CA ILE A 99 5.01 0.73 5.54
C ILE A 99 4.74 0.18 6.93
N GLU A 100 5.69 0.32 7.84
CA GLU A 100 5.52 -0.07 9.24
C GLU A 100 4.47 0.83 9.89
N THR A 101 3.35 0.25 10.29
CA THR A 101 2.31 0.96 11.05
C THR A 101 1.96 0.17 12.31
N ALA A 102 1.47 0.86 13.34
CA ALA A 102 1.20 0.25 14.64
C ALA A 102 -0.04 -0.66 14.65
N TRP A 103 -1.13 -0.28 13.96
CA TRP A 103 -2.39 -1.03 13.88
C TRP A 103 -3.18 -0.59 12.63
N PRO A 104 -3.77 -1.51 11.83
CA PRO A 104 -3.95 -2.94 12.08
C PRO A 104 -2.67 -3.77 11.93
N GLY A 105 -1.62 -3.25 11.30
CA GLY A 105 -0.35 -3.92 11.10
C GLY A 105 0.42 -3.20 10.00
N PRO A 106 1.53 -3.76 9.48
CA PRO A 106 2.20 -3.15 8.35
C PRO A 106 1.27 -3.05 7.14
N ALA A 107 1.39 -1.96 6.38
CA ALA A 107 0.69 -1.82 5.11
C ALA A 107 1.59 -2.40 4.01
N ALA A 108 1.33 -3.66 3.64
CA ALA A 108 2.02 -4.32 2.53
C ALA A 108 1.80 -3.58 1.20
N LEU A 109 2.86 -3.50 0.40
CA LEU A 109 2.86 -2.93 -0.94
C LEU A 109 3.16 -4.02 -1.98
N PRO A 110 2.84 -3.80 -3.27
CA PRO A 110 3.19 -4.76 -4.32
C PRO A 110 4.70 -4.97 -4.34
N PRO A 111 5.21 -6.21 -4.49
CA PRO A 111 6.64 -6.44 -4.65
C PRO A 111 7.21 -5.60 -5.78
N ILE A 112 8.40 -5.04 -5.55
CA ILE A 112 9.11 -4.24 -6.56
C ILE A 112 10.27 -5.05 -7.11
N GLU A 113 10.38 -5.11 -8.44
CA GLU A 113 11.54 -5.69 -9.09
C GLU A 113 12.64 -4.65 -9.24
N VAL A 114 13.86 -5.01 -8.83
CA VAL A 114 15.06 -4.19 -9.02
C VAL A 114 15.83 -4.75 -10.21
N ILE A 115 15.95 -3.93 -11.26
CA ILE A 115 16.58 -4.29 -12.52
C ILE A 115 17.89 -3.53 -12.76
N GLU A 116 18.70 -4.05 -13.67
CA GLU A 116 19.84 -3.32 -14.21
C GLU A 116 19.36 -2.19 -15.12
N SER A 117 20.11 -1.09 -15.18
CA SER A 117 19.77 0.03 -16.07
C SER A 117 19.70 -0.38 -17.55
N SER A 118 20.45 -1.41 -17.96
CA SER A 118 20.43 -1.94 -19.33
C SER A 118 19.13 -2.68 -19.68
N ALA A 119 18.39 -3.17 -18.69
CA ALA A 119 17.16 -3.92 -18.88
C ALA A 119 15.92 -3.04 -19.03
N VAL A 120 16.00 -1.74 -18.70
CA VAL A 120 14.86 -0.81 -18.69
C VAL A 120 14.08 -0.80 -20.02
N SER A 121 14.76 -0.88 -21.16
CA SER A 121 14.11 -0.78 -22.48
C SER A 121 13.30 -2.02 -22.91
N VAL A 122 13.51 -3.15 -22.23
CA VAL A 122 12.87 -4.43 -22.56
C VAL A 122 12.05 -4.98 -21.39
N HIS A 123 12.02 -4.27 -20.26
CA HIS A 123 11.21 -4.63 -19.11
C HIS A 123 9.78 -4.17 -19.37
N GLU A 124 8.84 -5.11 -19.32
CA GLU A 124 7.42 -4.85 -19.56
C GLU A 124 6.58 -5.44 -18.43
N THR A 125 5.82 -4.58 -17.75
CA THR A 125 4.73 -5.02 -16.88
C THR A 125 3.45 -5.13 -17.70
N THR A 126 2.84 -6.32 -17.71
CA THR A 126 1.55 -6.49 -18.40
C THR A 126 0.47 -5.61 -17.75
N ARG A 127 -0.53 -5.19 -18.53
CA ARG A 127 -1.62 -4.35 -18.02
C ARG A 127 -2.40 -5.04 -16.87
N HIS A 128 -2.57 -6.35 -16.95
CA HIS A 128 -3.18 -7.15 -15.89
C HIS A 128 -2.34 -7.14 -14.62
N GLN A 129 -1.01 -7.35 -14.73
CA GLN A 129 -0.09 -7.27 -13.59
C GLN A 129 -0.06 -5.87 -12.97
N ARG A 130 0.00 -4.82 -13.80
CA ARG A 130 -0.10 -3.43 -13.33
C ARG A 130 -1.40 -3.19 -12.55
N GLY A 131 -2.52 -3.72 -13.05
CA GLY A 131 -3.80 -3.65 -12.35
C GLY A 131 -3.80 -4.38 -11.00
N ALA A 132 -3.19 -5.57 -10.92
CA ALA A 132 -3.02 -6.30 -9.66
C ALA A 132 -2.16 -5.51 -8.66
N ASN A 133 -1.04 -4.95 -9.12
CA ASN A 133 -0.17 -4.11 -8.28
C ASN A 133 -0.91 -2.85 -7.81
N LEU A 134 -1.68 -2.19 -8.68
CA LEU A 134 -2.49 -1.03 -8.31
C LEU A 134 -3.56 -1.36 -7.28
N PHE A 135 -4.17 -2.55 -7.36
CA PHE A 135 -5.19 -2.98 -6.40
C PHE A 135 -4.65 -3.00 -4.96
N VAL A 136 -3.39 -3.38 -4.79
CA VAL A 136 -2.70 -3.33 -3.50
C VAL A 136 -2.22 -1.91 -3.20
N ALA A 137 -1.49 -1.28 -4.12
CA ALA A 137 -0.84 0.01 -3.89
C ALA A 137 -1.82 1.16 -3.63
N LYS A 138 -3.05 1.09 -4.17
CA LYS A 138 -4.12 2.07 -3.95
C LYS A 138 -5.00 1.73 -2.75
N GLY A 139 -4.65 0.67 -2.01
CA GLY A 139 -5.32 0.28 -0.79
C GLY A 139 -6.68 -0.40 -0.99
N CYS A 140 -6.95 -1.02 -2.15
CA CYS A 140 -8.22 -1.72 -2.39
C CYS A 140 -8.33 -2.97 -1.51
N VAL A 141 -7.20 -3.63 -1.25
CA VAL A 141 -7.12 -4.86 -0.42
C VAL A 141 -7.56 -4.67 1.03
N GLN A 142 -7.57 -3.44 1.54
CA GLN A 142 -8.03 -3.14 2.90
C GLN A 142 -9.53 -3.39 3.06
N CYS A 143 -10.33 -3.22 2.00
CA CYS A 143 -11.79 -3.39 2.05
C CYS A 143 -12.29 -4.56 1.20
N HIS A 144 -11.58 -4.87 0.11
CA HIS A 144 -11.99 -5.87 -0.86
C HIS A 144 -11.03 -7.04 -0.87
N ARG A 145 -11.60 -8.25 -0.94
CA ARG A 145 -10.85 -9.46 -1.27
C ARG A 145 -10.74 -9.62 -2.79
N ASN A 146 -9.62 -10.17 -3.25
CA ASN A 146 -9.48 -10.73 -4.58
C ASN A 146 -8.49 -11.90 -4.52
N ALA A 147 -8.93 -13.12 -4.84
CA ALA A 147 -8.12 -14.33 -4.71
C ALA A 147 -6.87 -14.37 -5.61
N ARG A 148 -6.78 -13.47 -6.62
CA ARG A 148 -5.58 -13.32 -7.45
C ARG A 148 -4.46 -12.54 -6.74
N ILE A 149 -4.76 -11.84 -5.64
CA ILE A 149 -3.76 -11.16 -4.82
C ILE A 149 -3.28 -12.12 -3.74
N GLN A 150 -2.02 -12.53 -3.86
CA GLN A 150 -1.33 -13.38 -2.90
C GLN A 150 -0.30 -12.53 -2.18
N LEU A 151 -0.72 -11.88 -1.11
CA LEU A 151 0.17 -11.13 -0.22
C LEU A 151 0.00 -11.68 1.19
N ASP A 152 1.13 -12.01 1.80
CA ASP A 152 1.17 -12.34 3.21
C ASP A 152 0.87 -11.08 4.04
N ASN A 153 0.26 -11.27 5.21
CA ASN A 153 0.05 -10.20 6.21
C ASN A 153 -0.81 -9.00 5.76
N VAL A 154 -1.67 -9.14 4.73
CA VAL A 154 -2.68 -8.11 4.42
C VAL A 154 -3.79 -8.16 5.45
N GLN A 155 -3.86 -7.13 6.31
CA GLN A 155 -5.00 -6.95 7.19
C GLN A 155 -6.14 -6.26 6.44
N SER A 156 -7.18 -7.03 6.12
CA SER A 156 -8.41 -6.56 5.48
C SER A 156 -9.55 -6.50 6.49
N ILE A 157 -10.44 -5.53 6.32
CA ILE A 157 -11.69 -5.42 7.09
C ILE A 157 -12.88 -6.06 6.38
N GLU A 158 -12.68 -6.49 5.13
CA GLU A 158 -13.67 -7.19 4.31
C GLU A 158 -15.08 -6.54 4.30
N ILE A 159 -15.15 -5.21 4.36
CA ILE A 159 -16.41 -4.46 4.32
C ILE A 159 -16.97 -4.33 2.88
N GLY A 160 -16.09 -4.45 1.89
CA GLY A 160 -16.46 -4.43 0.47
C GLY A 160 -16.83 -5.83 -0.03
N PRO A 161 -17.55 -5.95 -1.15
CA PRO A 161 -17.78 -7.25 -1.79
C PRO A 161 -16.45 -7.92 -2.16
N ASP A 162 -16.44 -9.25 -2.13
CA ASP A 162 -15.39 -10.04 -2.76
C ASP A 162 -15.38 -9.77 -4.27
N LEU A 163 -14.22 -9.33 -4.77
CA LEU A 163 -14.02 -8.98 -6.17
C LEU A 163 -13.39 -10.13 -6.97
N THR A 164 -13.24 -11.31 -6.37
CA THR A 164 -12.79 -12.53 -7.06
C THR A 164 -13.79 -12.91 -8.15
N GLY A 165 -13.43 -12.66 -9.42
CA GLY A 165 -14.30 -12.95 -10.56
C GLY A 165 -15.53 -12.05 -10.63
N TYR A 166 -15.44 -10.82 -10.12
CA TYR A 166 -16.54 -9.85 -10.14
C TYR A 166 -17.07 -9.61 -11.56
N SER A 167 -18.39 -9.74 -11.73
CA SER A 167 -19.04 -9.55 -13.02
C SER A 167 -19.58 -8.12 -13.11
N ALA A 168 -18.91 -7.30 -13.92
CA ALA A 168 -19.35 -5.95 -14.26
C ALA A 168 -18.92 -5.60 -15.69
N THR A 169 -19.55 -4.57 -16.28
CA THR A 169 -19.07 -4.03 -17.55
C THR A 169 -17.83 -3.16 -17.33
N PRO A 170 -16.90 -3.08 -18.30
CA PRO A 170 -15.75 -2.17 -18.21
C PRO A 170 -16.17 -0.73 -17.93
N GLN A 171 -17.26 -0.28 -18.55
CA GLN A 171 -17.80 1.07 -18.39
C GLN A 171 -18.30 1.31 -16.96
N PHE A 172 -18.98 0.33 -16.35
CA PHE A 172 -19.41 0.44 -14.96
C PHE A 172 -18.21 0.54 -14.02
N LEU A 173 -17.17 -0.29 -14.21
CA LEU A 173 -15.96 -0.24 -13.40
C LEU A 173 -15.26 1.12 -13.52
N GLN A 174 -15.14 1.68 -14.72
CA GLN A 174 -14.53 3.00 -14.91
C GLN A 174 -15.31 4.11 -14.20
N LEU A 175 -16.64 4.14 -14.33
CA LEU A 175 -17.48 5.12 -13.62
C LEU A 175 -17.35 4.98 -12.10
N TRP A 176 -17.35 3.73 -11.61
CA TRP A 176 -17.21 3.44 -10.18
C TRP A 176 -15.84 3.86 -9.63
N LEU A 177 -14.76 3.57 -10.37
CA LEU A 177 -13.39 3.90 -9.96
C LEU A 177 -13.11 5.41 -10.03
N GLN A 178 -13.76 6.13 -10.94
CA GLN A 178 -13.57 7.57 -11.13
C GLN A 178 -14.20 8.39 -10.00
N ASP A 179 -15.47 8.12 -9.67
CA ASP A 179 -16.16 8.78 -8.57
C ASP A 179 -17.24 7.85 -7.99
N PRO A 180 -16.89 7.01 -6.99
CA PRO A 180 -17.82 6.07 -6.39
C PRO A 180 -19.09 6.73 -5.84
N LYS A 181 -19.00 7.98 -5.35
CA LYS A 181 -20.13 8.70 -4.74
C LYS A 181 -21.09 9.25 -5.78
N SER A 182 -20.61 9.60 -6.98
CA SER A 182 -21.49 9.94 -8.11
C SER A 182 -22.38 8.76 -8.53
N VAL A 183 -21.84 7.53 -8.49
CA VAL A 183 -22.58 6.31 -8.83
C VAL A 183 -23.48 5.86 -7.67
N ARG A 184 -22.97 5.91 -6.43
CA ARG A 184 -23.72 5.56 -5.22
C ARG A 184 -23.43 6.55 -4.09
N PRO A 185 -24.28 7.57 -3.85
CA PRO A 185 -24.03 8.63 -2.88
C PRO A 185 -23.77 8.17 -1.43
N LYS A 186 -24.33 7.01 -1.05
CA LYS A 186 -24.16 6.42 0.29
C LYS A 186 -22.97 5.45 0.40
N THR A 187 -22.15 5.31 -0.64
CA THR A 187 -20.98 4.42 -0.60
C THR A 187 -19.93 4.94 0.39
N THR A 188 -19.25 3.99 1.06
CA THR A 188 -18.10 4.28 1.92
C THR A 188 -16.78 4.18 1.16
N MET A 189 -16.77 3.63 -0.06
CA MET A 189 -15.58 3.58 -0.90
C MET A 189 -15.13 5.01 -1.23
N PRO A 190 -13.89 5.39 -0.86
CA PRO A 190 -13.38 6.71 -1.16
C PRO A 190 -12.97 6.82 -2.64
N ASP A 191 -12.86 8.04 -3.13
CA ASP A 191 -12.14 8.34 -4.36
C ASP A 191 -10.63 8.13 -4.12
N GLN A 192 -10.02 7.29 -4.95
CA GLN A 192 -8.60 6.94 -4.88
C GLN A 192 -7.71 7.85 -5.75
N ASN A 193 -8.31 8.87 -6.39
CA ASN A 193 -7.64 9.84 -7.26
C ASN A 193 -6.81 9.16 -8.34
N LEU A 194 -7.44 8.20 -9.04
CA LEU A 194 -6.81 7.37 -10.07
C LEU A 194 -6.71 8.13 -11.40
N SER A 195 -5.58 8.00 -12.07
CA SER A 195 -5.44 8.40 -13.47
C SER A 195 -6.25 7.48 -14.40
N MET A 196 -6.49 7.93 -15.63
CA MET A 196 -7.17 7.11 -16.64
C MET A 196 -6.44 5.79 -16.93
N GLU A 197 -5.11 5.80 -16.91
CA GLU A 197 -4.29 4.61 -17.14
C GLU A 197 -4.41 3.62 -15.98
N GLU A 198 -4.39 4.10 -14.74
CA GLU A 198 -4.58 3.26 -13.56
C GLU A 198 -5.98 2.65 -13.53
N MET A 199 -7.03 3.44 -13.83
CA MET A 199 -8.39 2.93 -13.94
C MET A 199 -8.52 1.86 -15.03
N SER A 200 -7.86 2.06 -16.18
CA SER A 200 -7.83 1.07 -17.26
C SER A 200 -7.16 -0.23 -16.83
N ALA A 201 -5.99 -0.16 -16.18
CA ALA A 201 -5.27 -1.33 -15.69
C ALA A 201 -6.05 -2.08 -14.60
N LEU A 202 -6.62 -1.36 -13.63
CA LEU A 202 -7.51 -1.92 -12.61
C LEU A 202 -8.74 -2.59 -13.23
N THR A 203 -9.36 -1.96 -14.22
CA THR A 203 -10.50 -2.54 -14.95
C THR A 203 -10.10 -3.87 -15.60
N VAL A 204 -8.97 -3.91 -16.30
CA VAL A 204 -8.47 -5.16 -16.91
C VAL A 204 -8.20 -6.24 -15.88
N PHE A 205 -7.63 -5.89 -14.73
CA PHE A 205 -7.40 -6.84 -13.64
C PHE A 205 -8.70 -7.32 -12.99
N LEU A 206 -9.72 -6.48 -12.84
CA LEU A 206 -10.97 -6.81 -12.13
C LEU A 206 -11.93 -7.64 -12.98
N LEU A 207 -11.93 -7.43 -14.30
CA LEU A 207 -12.77 -8.22 -15.19
C LEU A 207 -12.40 -9.69 -15.13
N LYS A 208 -13.41 -10.54 -15.28
CA LYS A 208 -13.20 -11.97 -15.42
C LYS A 208 -12.47 -12.23 -16.74
N GLU A 209 -11.41 -13.05 -16.71
CA GLU A 209 -10.86 -13.60 -17.95
C GLU A 209 -11.98 -14.36 -18.67
N THR A 210 -12.17 -14.03 -19.94
CA THR A 210 -13.11 -14.78 -20.77
C THR A 210 -12.33 -15.97 -21.31
N ASP A 211 -12.73 -17.17 -20.87
CA ASP A 211 -12.25 -18.43 -21.45
C ASP A 211 -12.65 -18.55 -22.93
#